data_AF-A0A284R888-F1
#
_entry.id   AF-A0A284R888-F1
#
_cell.length_a   1.000
_cell.length_b   1.000
_cell.length_c   1.000
_cell.angle_alpha   90.00
_cell.angle_beta   90.00
_cell.angle_gamma   90.00
#
_symmetry.space_group_name_H-M   'P 1'
#
loop_
_entity.id
_entity.type
_entity.pdbx_description
1 polymer ?
#
loop_
_entity_poly.entity_id
_entity_poly.type
_entity_poly.pdbx_seq_one_letter_code
_entity_poly.pdbx_strand_id
1 'polypeptide(L)'
;MSSNTGASASPGASPTDSASLRKVFTTKADGQFVLLGAESLPPIPVAVTDPLDGFPCDPKIYLARTWSVNSIPYQVFVPADTYAACQCQLLRCLNYTRGSVPLELKGQKWYLREDVYKDWRDLEMALLRLREFSQSATTDFHPRTRLFSWPEPCRYGYAGGDANHTKLGWRIMNSRAAFILVMAEIAYNSACQPNFWEEVVYQHFGRHMADLLKESWMARDGEGYEPLQSKNGDNRRLERVGLFVDADRCQFGRAVLSMIRARIPLWIIWGKCQIPGQAERSLESYRPTEREVREAEQWASASPPPPPRIAIERGVIIVTALPKRRVPRRSGKGKLVMLHLAGCRP
;
A
#
# COMPACT_ATOMS: atom_id res chain seq x y z
N MET A 1 -2.01 -24.04 56.97
CA MET A 1 -2.54 -24.60 55.72
C MET A 1 -3.54 -23.59 55.15
N SER A 2 -3.13 -22.82 54.15
CA SER A 2 -4.03 -21.95 53.39
C SER A 2 -3.66 -22.05 51.91
N SER A 3 -4.61 -22.55 51.15
CA SER A 3 -4.59 -22.80 49.72
C SER A 3 -4.61 -21.50 48.92
N ASN A 4 -3.59 -21.28 48.09
CA ASN A 4 -3.68 -20.32 46.98
C ASN A 4 -3.93 -21.07 45.68
N THR A 5 -5.09 -20.77 45.11
CA THR A 5 -5.62 -21.17 43.82
C THR A 5 -4.73 -20.68 42.68
N GLY A 6 -4.23 -21.61 41.88
CA GLY A 6 -3.59 -21.34 40.60
C GLY A 6 -4.62 -20.88 39.58
N ALA A 7 -4.53 -19.62 39.16
CA ALA A 7 -5.18 -19.15 37.94
C ALA A 7 -4.31 -19.53 36.74
N SER A 8 -4.73 -20.56 36.02
CA SER A 8 -4.17 -20.96 34.73
C SER A 8 -4.49 -19.87 33.70
N ALA A 9 -3.47 -19.14 33.28
CA ALA A 9 -3.56 -18.25 32.14
C ALA A 9 -3.70 -19.10 30.87
N SER A 10 -4.83 -18.95 30.18
CA SER A 10 -5.01 -19.50 28.83
C SER A 10 -3.95 -18.90 27.90
N PRO A 11 -3.28 -19.70 27.05
CA PRO A 11 -2.42 -19.15 26.01
C PRO A 11 -3.29 -18.34 25.06
N GLY A 12 -3.01 -17.06 24.95
CA GLY A 12 -3.60 -16.20 23.94
C GLY A 12 -3.42 -16.82 22.56
N ALA A 13 -4.49 -16.80 21.77
CA ALA A 13 -4.46 -17.22 20.38
C ALA A 13 -3.29 -16.56 19.66
N SER A 14 -2.41 -17.38 19.09
CA SER A 14 -1.33 -16.93 18.24
C SER A 14 -1.89 -16.12 17.07
N PRO A 15 -1.22 -15.03 16.64
CA PRO A 15 -1.58 -14.34 15.42
C PRO A 15 -1.48 -15.35 14.28
N THR A 16 -2.61 -15.60 13.62
CA THR A 16 -2.70 -16.58 12.53
C THR A 16 -1.76 -16.12 11.42
N ASP A 17 -0.82 -16.99 11.02
CA ASP A 17 0.17 -16.79 9.97
C ASP A 17 -0.48 -16.34 8.66
N SER A 18 -0.58 -15.02 8.42
CA SER A 18 -0.86 -14.47 7.09
C SER A 18 0.22 -14.86 6.07
N ALA A 19 1.40 -15.26 6.55
CA ALA A 19 2.47 -15.86 5.76
C ALA A 19 2.14 -17.28 5.21
N SER A 20 1.07 -17.92 5.69
CA SER A 20 0.71 -19.30 5.32
C SER A 20 -0.38 -19.41 4.24
N LEU A 21 -1.00 -18.31 3.83
CA LEU A 21 -2.06 -18.33 2.82
C LEU A 21 -1.45 -18.44 1.42
N ARG A 22 -1.19 -19.69 0.99
CA ARG A 22 -0.88 -20.06 -0.39
C ARG A 22 -2.09 -20.74 -1.02
N LYS A 23 -2.56 -20.23 -2.17
CA LYS A 23 -3.69 -20.84 -2.90
C LYS A 23 -3.45 -20.80 -4.39
N VAL A 24 -3.76 -21.89 -5.08
CA VAL A 24 -3.65 -21.98 -6.54
C VAL A 24 -5.04 -21.82 -7.15
N PHE A 25 -5.13 -21.00 -8.19
CA PHE A 25 -6.35 -20.81 -8.98
C PHE A 25 -6.03 -21.06 -10.45
N THR A 26 -6.94 -21.75 -11.14
CA THR A 26 -6.88 -21.96 -12.58
C THR A 26 -8.06 -21.25 -13.23
N THR A 27 -7.79 -20.42 -14.24
CA THR A 27 -8.85 -19.82 -15.07
C THR A 27 -8.83 -20.43 -16.46
N LYS A 28 -9.99 -20.54 -17.09
CA LYS A 28 -10.12 -21.12 -18.45
C LYS A 28 -9.43 -20.28 -19.53
N ALA A 29 -9.25 -18.98 -19.29
CA ALA A 29 -8.72 -18.02 -20.26
C ALA A 29 -7.25 -17.64 -20.01
N ASP A 30 -6.85 -17.44 -18.75
CA ASP A 30 -5.64 -16.70 -18.39
C ASP A 30 -4.55 -17.56 -17.72
N GLY A 31 -4.81 -18.84 -17.46
CA GLY A 31 -3.82 -19.80 -16.97
C GLY A 31 -3.80 -20.01 -15.45
N GLN A 32 -2.63 -20.39 -14.92
CA GLN A 32 -2.41 -20.72 -13.51
C GLN A 32 -1.98 -19.48 -12.70
N PHE A 33 -2.59 -19.31 -11.52
CA PHE A 33 -2.31 -18.24 -10.57
C PHE A 33 -1.92 -18.82 -9.22
N VAL A 34 -0.90 -18.24 -8.58
CA VAL A 34 -0.54 -18.52 -7.19
C VAL A 34 -0.79 -17.28 -6.36
N LEU A 35 -1.65 -17.41 -5.35
CA LEU A 35 -1.97 -16.38 -4.38
C LEU A 35 -1.11 -16.57 -3.15
N LEU A 36 -0.48 -15.50 -2.69
CA LEU A 36 0.32 -15.46 -1.45
C LEU A 36 -0.21 -14.32 -0.58
N GLY A 37 -0.69 -14.63 0.62
CA GLY A 37 -1.25 -13.63 1.54
C GLY A 37 -2.60 -13.05 1.10
N ALA A 38 -3.30 -13.71 0.16
CA ALA A 38 -4.62 -13.30 -0.36
C ALA A 38 -5.61 -14.47 -0.39
N GLU A 39 -6.87 -14.22 -0.01
CA GLU A 39 -7.94 -15.23 -0.05
C GLU A 39 -8.59 -15.36 -1.44
N SER A 40 -8.55 -14.29 -2.24
CA SER A 40 -9.24 -14.19 -3.53
C SER A 40 -8.43 -13.38 -4.55
N LEU A 41 -8.79 -13.56 -5.82
CA LEU A 41 -8.25 -12.79 -6.94
C LEU A 41 -9.01 -11.45 -7.01
N PRO A 42 -8.36 -10.28 -6.92
CA PRO A 42 -9.01 -9.01 -7.18
C PRO A 42 -9.30 -8.88 -8.69
N PRO A 43 -10.09 -7.87 -9.11
CA PRO A 43 -10.30 -7.61 -10.52
C PRO A 43 -8.97 -7.54 -11.28
N ILE A 44 -8.81 -8.38 -12.29
CA ILE A 44 -7.59 -8.41 -13.12
C ILE A 44 -7.50 -7.06 -13.85
N PRO A 45 -6.35 -6.36 -13.79
CA PRO A 45 -6.21 -5.08 -14.46
C PRO A 45 -6.37 -5.24 -15.98
N VAL A 46 -7.19 -4.38 -16.59
CA VAL A 46 -7.28 -4.31 -18.05
C VAL A 46 -6.03 -3.59 -18.57
N ALA A 47 -5.16 -4.34 -19.23
CA ALA A 47 -3.95 -3.90 -19.94
C ALA A 47 -3.10 -2.85 -19.19
N VAL A 48 -2.07 -3.37 -18.56
CA VAL A 48 -0.99 -2.63 -17.93
C VAL A 48 0.07 -2.30 -18.99
N THR A 49 0.19 -1.05 -19.40
CA THR A 49 1.40 -0.61 -20.10
C THR A 49 2.40 -0.07 -19.11
N ASP A 50 3.58 -0.67 -19.13
CA ASP A 50 4.78 -0.09 -18.53
C ASP A 50 5.00 1.30 -19.15
N PRO A 51 5.37 2.35 -18.38
CA PRO A 51 5.83 3.61 -18.95
C PRO A 51 7.11 3.42 -19.79
N LEU A 52 6.95 2.94 -21.03
CA LEU A 52 8.04 2.75 -21.99
C LEU A 52 8.67 4.09 -22.42
N ASP A 53 7.94 5.21 -22.31
CA ASP A 53 8.35 6.56 -22.75
C ASP A 53 8.69 7.52 -21.60
N GLY A 54 8.99 7.01 -20.41
CA GLY A 54 9.38 7.80 -19.24
C GLY A 54 8.25 8.10 -18.25
N PHE A 55 8.57 8.79 -17.15
CA PHE A 55 7.59 9.10 -16.11
C PHE A 55 6.48 10.00 -16.63
N PRO A 56 5.20 9.63 -16.50
CA PRO A 56 4.11 10.45 -16.97
C PRO A 56 3.95 11.67 -16.06
N CYS A 57 3.36 12.72 -16.63
CA CYS A 57 3.26 14.03 -15.98
C CYS A 57 2.45 14.04 -14.67
N ASP A 58 1.63 13.01 -14.41
CA ASP A 58 0.77 12.94 -13.23
C ASP A 58 1.13 11.74 -12.31
N PRO A 59 1.80 11.97 -11.17
CA PRO A 59 2.13 10.93 -10.19
C PRO A 59 0.90 10.27 -9.57
N LYS A 60 -0.25 10.95 -9.51
CA LYS A 60 -1.45 10.42 -8.85
C LYS A 60 -2.01 9.19 -9.56
N ILE A 61 -1.72 9.01 -10.85
CA ILE A 61 -2.16 7.82 -11.59
C ILE A 61 -1.54 6.54 -11.03
N TYR A 62 -0.38 6.61 -10.38
CA TYR A 62 0.28 5.47 -9.73
C TYR A 62 -0.23 5.25 -8.32
N LEU A 63 -0.57 6.32 -7.60
CA LEU A 63 -1.21 6.17 -6.29
C LEU A 63 -2.61 5.53 -6.40
N ALA A 64 -3.32 5.77 -7.49
CA ALA A 64 -4.66 5.26 -7.71
C ALA A 64 -4.72 3.81 -8.21
N ARG A 65 -3.58 3.19 -8.58
CA ARG A 65 -3.61 1.81 -9.11
C ARG A 65 -3.76 0.83 -7.97
N THR A 66 -4.52 -0.22 -8.24
CA THR A 66 -4.64 -1.40 -7.38
C THR A 66 -3.60 -2.48 -7.69
N TRP A 67 -2.56 -2.12 -8.46
CA TRP A 67 -1.57 -3.04 -9.00
C TRP A 67 -0.29 -2.27 -9.38
N SER A 68 0.87 -2.93 -9.35
CA SER A 68 2.16 -2.33 -9.70
C SER A 68 2.67 -2.80 -11.07
N VAL A 69 3.41 -1.91 -11.75
CA VAL A 69 4.15 -2.21 -12.98
C VAL A 69 5.53 -2.76 -12.65
N ASN A 70 6.06 -3.62 -13.53
CA ASN A 70 7.38 -4.24 -13.32
C ASN A 70 8.52 -3.23 -13.17
N SER A 71 8.42 -2.08 -13.84
CA SER A 71 9.37 -0.96 -13.71
C SER A 71 9.35 -0.24 -12.36
N ILE A 72 8.26 -0.36 -11.60
CA ILE A 72 7.98 0.38 -10.36
C ILE A 72 7.45 -0.62 -9.31
N PRO A 73 8.25 -1.64 -8.91
CA PRO A 73 7.80 -2.68 -7.98
C PRO A 73 7.51 -2.12 -6.59
N TYR A 74 8.11 -0.99 -6.24
CA TYR A 74 7.92 -0.32 -4.95
C TYR A 74 6.53 0.30 -4.78
N GLN A 75 5.73 0.44 -5.84
CA GLN A 75 4.39 1.04 -5.78
C GLN A 75 3.44 0.27 -4.83
N VAL A 76 3.68 -1.02 -4.59
CA VAL A 76 2.90 -1.84 -3.65
C VAL A 76 3.08 -1.44 -2.19
N PHE A 77 4.13 -0.68 -1.87
CA PHE A 77 4.36 -0.13 -0.54
C PHE A 77 3.57 1.16 -0.29
N VAL A 78 2.93 1.73 -1.33
CA VAL A 78 2.06 2.90 -1.17
C VAL A 78 0.86 2.53 -0.30
N PRO A 79 0.56 3.32 0.75
CA PRO A 79 -0.61 3.10 1.59
C PRO A 79 -1.90 3.44 0.84
N ALA A 80 -2.95 2.64 1.04
CA ALA A 80 -4.26 2.88 0.43
C ALA A 80 -4.84 4.27 0.77
N ASP A 81 -4.75 4.70 2.04
CA ASP A 81 -5.07 6.05 2.47
C ASP A 81 -3.81 6.89 2.65
N THR A 82 -3.38 7.54 1.58
CA THR A 82 -2.21 8.43 1.60
C THR A 82 -2.39 9.66 2.50
N TYR A 83 -3.61 10.02 2.91
CA TYR A 83 -3.83 11.12 3.86
C TYR A 83 -3.64 10.67 5.30
N ALA A 84 -4.20 9.52 5.67
CA ALA A 84 -3.94 8.90 6.97
C ALA A 84 -2.44 8.64 7.16
N ALA A 85 -1.76 8.20 6.10
CA ALA A 85 -0.32 7.99 6.08
C ALA A 85 0.51 9.25 6.39
N CYS A 86 -0.01 10.45 6.09
CA CYS A 86 0.66 11.72 6.40
C CYS A 86 0.34 12.28 7.79
N GLN A 87 -0.38 11.55 8.65
CA GLN A 87 -0.74 12.05 9.99
C GLN A 87 0.37 11.88 11.04
N CYS A 88 1.46 11.19 10.71
CA CYS A 88 2.61 11.05 11.60
C CYS A 88 3.46 12.34 11.68
N GLN A 89 4.32 12.44 12.69
CA GLN A 89 5.13 13.63 12.96
C GLN A 89 6.00 14.02 11.75
N LEU A 90 6.68 13.05 11.13
CA LEU A 90 7.58 13.28 9.99
C LEU A 90 6.83 13.86 8.77
N LEU A 91 5.62 13.35 8.51
CA LEU A 91 4.90 13.62 7.25
C LEU A 91 3.76 14.63 7.41
N ARG A 92 3.60 15.20 8.61
CA ARG A 92 2.54 16.15 8.93
C ARG A 92 2.56 17.36 7.99
N CYS A 93 3.74 17.81 7.56
CA CYS A 93 3.87 18.93 6.61
C CYS A 93 3.24 18.61 5.25
N LEU A 94 3.08 17.34 4.87
CA LEU A 94 2.44 16.92 3.62
C LEU A 94 0.91 16.74 3.77
N ASN A 95 0.35 16.86 4.97
CA ASN A 95 -1.05 16.53 5.24
C ASN A 95 -2.02 17.67 4.88
N TYR A 96 -1.92 18.15 3.65
CA TYR A 96 -2.81 19.15 3.07
C TYR A 96 -3.66 18.56 1.94
N THR A 97 -4.89 19.02 1.86
CA THR A 97 -5.74 18.85 0.68
C THR A 97 -5.54 20.04 -0.25
N ARG A 98 -6.01 19.93 -1.49
CA ARG A 98 -6.01 21.05 -2.44
C ARG A 98 -6.69 22.31 -1.88
N GLY A 99 -7.72 22.14 -1.04
CA GLY A 99 -8.47 23.26 -0.45
C GLY A 99 -7.87 23.79 0.86
N SER A 100 -6.93 23.07 1.47
CA SER A 100 -6.33 23.45 2.76
C SER A 100 -4.84 23.78 2.68
N VAL A 101 -4.21 23.63 1.51
CA VAL A 101 -2.81 24.01 1.32
C VAL A 101 -2.66 25.54 1.48
N PRO A 102 -1.75 26.02 2.35
CA PRO A 102 -1.61 27.44 2.59
C PRO A 102 -0.85 28.11 1.44
N LEU A 103 -1.53 28.97 0.71
CA LEU A 103 -0.97 29.75 -0.40
C LEU A 103 -0.94 31.23 -0.07
N GLU A 104 0.11 31.91 -0.52
CA GLU A 104 0.30 33.34 -0.35
C GLU A 104 0.46 34.02 -1.70
N LEU A 105 -0.19 35.17 -1.86
CA LEU A 105 -0.02 36.02 -3.03
C LEU A 105 1.19 36.93 -2.82
N LYS A 106 2.25 36.76 -3.63
CA LYS A 106 3.42 37.65 -3.65
C LYS A 106 3.46 38.33 -5.02
N GLY A 107 3.13 39.62 -5.07
CA GLY A 107 2.95 40.36 -6.32
C GLY A 107 1.75 39.83 -7.11
N GLN A 108 1.98 39.31 -8.32
CA GLN A 108 0.93 38.79 -9.23
C GLN A 108 0.88 37.25 -9.28
N LYS A 109 1.58 36.57 -8.38
CA LYS A 109 1.68 35.10 -8.37
C LYS A 109 1.40 34.56 -6.99
N TRP A 110 0.68 33.44 -6.96
CA TRP A 110 0.51 32.61 -5.79
C TRP A 110 1.75 31.75 -5.59
N TYR A 111 2.10 31.51 -4.33
CA TYR A 111 3.18 30.64 -3.89
C TYR A 111 2.70 29.78 -2.74
N LEU A 112 3.36 28.64 -2.51
CA LEU A 112 3.26 27.95 -1.23
C LEU A 112 3.78 28.87 -0.12
N ARG A 113 3.08 28.91 1.02
CA ARG A 113 3.50 29.70 2.18
C ARG A 113 4.93 29.34 2.59
N GLU A 114 5.71 30.34 2.98
CA GLU A 114 7.16 30.20 3.16
C GLU A 114 7.57 29.13 4.18
N ASP A 115 6.86 29.05 5.31
CA ASP A 115 7.07 28.02 6.34
C ASP A 115 6.83 26.60 5.78
N VAL A 116 5.72 26.40 5.07
CA VAL A 116 5.37 25.11 4.48
C VAL A 116 6.30 24.74 3.32
N TYR A 117 6.70 25.72 2.51
CA TYR A 117 7.69 25.52 1.46
C TYR A 117 9.02 25.03 2.03
N LYS A 118 9.49 25.67 3.12
CA LYS A 118 10.72 25.27 3.80
C LYS A 118 10.60 23.85 4.36
N ASP A 119 9.51 23.53 5.04
CA ASP A 119 9.27 22.18 5.58
C ASP A 119 9.25 21.11 4.48
N TRP A 120 8.62 21.39 3.33
CA TRP A 120 8.58 20.46 2.19
C TRP A 120 9.97 20.28 1.58
N ARG A 121 10.73 21.37 1.43
CA ARG A 121 12.10 21.32 0.90
C ARG A 121 13.05 20.56 1.82
N ASP A 122 12.98 20.79 3.12
CA ASP A 122 13.83 20.10 4.10
C ASP A 122 13.49 18.60 4.13
N LEU A 123 12.21 18.25 4.05
CA LEU A 123 11.77 16.86 3.90
C LEU A 123 12.26 16.23 2.58
N GLU A 124 12.15 16.94 1.47
CA GLU A 124 12.63 16.46 0.16
C GLU A 124 14.13 16.16 0.22
N MET A 125 14.94 17.09 0.70
CA MET A 125 16.40 16.89 0.81
C MET A 125 16.73 15.68 1.69
N ALA A 126 16.04 15.50 2.81
CA ALA A 126 16.25 14.35 3.70
C ALA A 126 15.88 13.03 3.00
N LEU A 127 14.73 12.97 2.32
CA LEU A 127 14.26 11.77 1.63
C LEU A 127 15.12 11.43 0.41
N LEU A 128 15.55 12.42 -0.38
CA LEU A 128 16.42 12.19 -1.53
C LEU A 128 17.79 11.63 -1.10
N ARG A 129 18.37 12.18 -0.02
CA ARG A 129 19.61 11.66 0.55
C ARG A 129 19.42 10.23 1.10
N LEU A 130 18.30 9.97 1.77
CA LEU A 130 17.99 8.63 2.26
C LEU A 130 17.82 7.63 1.10
N ARG A 131 17.18 8.07 0.01
CA ARG A 131 17.03 7.28 -1.20
C ARG A 131 18.38 6.87 -1.78
N GLU A 132 19.31 7.81 -1.92
CA GLU A 132 20.68 7.53 -2.43
C GLU A 132 21.38 6.44 -1.63
N PHE A 133 21.36 6.53 -0.29
CA PHE A 133 21.95 5.52 0.57
C PHE A 133 21.21 4.17 0.47
N SER A 134 19.88 4.19 0.41
CA SER A 134 19.06 2.98 0.30
C SER A 134 19.29 2.22 -1.03
N GLN A 135 19.44 2.96 -2.13
CA GLN A 135 19.71 2.38 -3.45
C GLN A 135 21.11 1.76 -3.48
N SER A 136 22.10 2.47 -2.93
CA SER A 136 23.48 1.97 -2.84
C SER A 136 23.56 0.65 -2.08
N ALA A 137 22.82 0.55 -0.98
CA ALA A 137 22.80 -0.64 -0.13
C ALA A 137 21.98 -1.82 -0.70
N THR A 138 21.20 -1.59 -1.77
CA THR A 138 20.37 -2.62 -2.43
C THR A 138 20.84 -2.93 -3.85
N THR A 139 22.02 -2.46 -4.25
CA THR A 139 22.58 -2.66 -5.60
C THR A 139 22.60 -4.15 -6.02
N ASP A 140 22.93 -5.05 -5.09
CA ASP A 140 23.00 -6.50 -5.33
C ASP A 140 21.64 -7.19 -5.54
N PHE A 141 20.54 -6.53 -5.14
CA PHE A 141 19.18 -7.01 -5.39
C PHE A 141 18.70 -6.67 -6.80
N HIS A 142 19.34 -5.72 -7.48
CA HIS A 142 18.91 -5.16 -8.77
C HIS A 142 19.89 -5.33 -9.93
N PRO A 143 20.67 -6.43 -10.05
CA PRO A 143 21.77 -6.50 -11.02
C PRO A 143 21.32 -6.50 -12.50
N ARG A 144 20.01 -6.62 -12.77
CA ARG A 144 19.44 -6.63 -14.13
C ARG A 144 18.26 -5.68 -14.34
N THR A 145 17.74 -5.09 -13.28
CA THR A 145 16.63 -4.14 -13.29
C THR A 145 17.14 -2.74 -13.12
N ARG A 146 17.09 -1.93 -14.19
CA ARG A 146 17.01 -0.49 -14.00
C ARG A 146 15.61 -0.19 -13.48
N LEU A 147 15.43 -0.33 -12.16
CA LEU A 147 14.21 0.18 -11.53
C LEU A 147 14.09 1.66 -11.85
N PHE A 148 12.89 2.09 -12.18
CA PHE A 148 12.62 3.48 -12.45
C PHE A 148 12.58 4.23 -11.12
N SER A 149 13.61 5.03 -10.82
CA SER A 149 13.60 5.89 -9.62
C SER A 149 12.73 7.11 -9.85
N TRP A 150 11.78 7.35 -8.94
CA TRP A 150 10.76 8.38 -9.15
C TRP A 150 11.38 9.79 -9.22
N PRO A 151 10.91 10.70 -10.11
CA PRO A 151 11.45 12.05 -10.17
C PRO A 151 11.24 12.82 -8.86
N GLU A 152 12.14 13.75 -8.58
CA GLU A 152 12.09 14.62 -7.39
C GLU A 152 10.73 15.36 -7.28
N PRO A 153 10.10 15.39 -6.08
CA PRO A 153 8.84 16.08 -5.86
C PRO A 153 8.78 17.54 -6.35
N CYS A 154 9.88 18.30 -6.25
CA CYS A 154 9.96 19.69 -6.68
C CYS A 154 9.74 19.87 -8.18
N ARG A 155 10.06 18.87 -9.00
CA ARG A 155 9.83 18.87 -10.46
C ARG A 155 8.35 18.98 -10.81
N TYR A 156 7.45 18.64 -9.88
CA TYR A 156 6.01 18.78 -10.06
C TYR A 156 5.46 20.15 -9.65
N GLY A 157 6.34 21.06 -9.21
CA GLY A 157 6.07 22.50 -9.21
C GLY A 157 5.68 23.12 -7.88
N TYR A 158 5.82 22.44 -6.74
CA TYR A 158 5.55 23.06 -5.43
C TYR A 158 6.53 24.21 -5.09
N ALA A 159 7.73 24.20 -5.66
CA ALA A 159 8.74 25.26 -5.47
C ALA A 159 8.48 26.50 -6.35
N GLY A 160 7.57 26.41 -7.33
CA GLY A 160 7.25 27.49 -8.25
C GLY A 160 6.01 28.28 -7.81
N GLY A 161 5.85 29.48 -8.39
CA GLY A 161 4.62 30.26 -8.29
C GLY A 161 3.78 30.18 -9.56
N ASP A 162 2.48 30.47 -9.47
CA ASP A 162 1.57 30.56 -10.62
C ASP A 162 0.57 31.72 -10.43
N ALA A 163 0.19 32.38 -11.52
CA ALA A 163 -0.85 33.42 -11.47
C ALA A 163 -2.23 32.83 -11.11
N ASN A 164 -2.45 31.55 -11.42
CA ASN A 164 -3.69 30.84 -11.14
C ASN A 164 -3.56 29.97 -9.88
N HIS A 165 -4.27 30.38 -8.82
CA HIS A 165 -4.36 29.67 -7.54
C HIS A 165 -4.72 28.19 -7.69
N THR A 166 -5.72 27.88 -8.52
CA THR A 166 -6.18 26.49 -8.74
C THR A 166 -5.13 25.65 -9.44
N LYS A 167 -4.42 26.22 -10.42
CA LYS A 167 -3.34 25.53 -11.15
C LYS A 167 -2.15 25.24 -10.24
N LEU A 168 -1.78 26.18 -9.37
CA LEU A 168 -0.76 25.96 -8.35
C LEU A 168 -1.16 24.86 -7.37
N GLY A 169 -2.40 24.89 -6.87
CA GLY A 169 -2.92 23.85 -5.99
C GLY A 169 -2.82 22.44 -6.61
N TRP A 170 -3.09 22.30 -7.91
CA TRP A 170 -2.90 21.03 -8.62
C TRP A 170 -1.44 20.57 -8.67
N ARG A 171 -0.51 21.49 -9.00
CA ARG A 171 0.93 21.19 -9.01
C ARG A 171 1.45 20.75 -7.64
N ILE A 172 1.02 21.42 -6.58
CA ILE A 172 1.41 21.05 -5.21
C ILE A 172 0.87 19.67 -4.84
N MET A 173 -0.35 19.32 -5.24
CA MET A 173 -0.88 17.97 -5.02
C MET A 173 -0.14 16.90 -5.84
N ASN A 174 0.35 17.23 -7.03
CA ASN A 174 1.22 16.33 -7.80
C ASN A 174 2.57 16.14 -7.09
N SER A 175 3.18 17.22 -6.59
CA SER A 175 4.39 17.12 -5.77
C SER A 175 4.17 16.27 -4.52
N ARG A 176 3.05 16.46 -3.80
CA ARG A 176 2.67 15.60 -2.67
C ARG A 176 2.62 14.13 -3.06
N ALA A 177 2.02 13.81 -4.20
CA ALA A 177 1.94 12.44 -4.67
C ALA A 177 3.33 11.87 -5.02
N ALA A 178 4.22 12.68 -5.59
CA ALA A 178 5.61 12.28 -5.84
C ALA A 178 6.39 12.01 -4.54
N PHE A 179 6.16 12.76 -3.46
CA PHE A 179 6.72 12.44 -2.13
C PHE A 179 6.34 11.02 -1.68
N ILE A 180 5.07 10.64 -1.84
CA ILE A 180 4.59 9.29 -1.48
C ILE A 180 5.32 8.21 -2.29
N LEU A 181 5.54 8.44 -3.59
CA LEU A 181 6.23 7.47 -4.46
C LEU A 181 7.72 7.34 -4.11
N VAL A 182 8.41 8.44 -3.82
CA VAL A 182 9.80 8.41 -3.33
C VAL A 182 9.90 7.66 -2.00
N MET A 183 8.96 7.89 -1.09
CA MET A 183 8.91 7.16 0.17
C MET A 183 8.62 5.67 -0.02
N ALA A 184 7.77 5.31 -0.98
CA ALA A 184 7.49 3.92 -1.30
C ALA A 184 8.74 3.21 -1.84
N GLU A 185 9.53 3.90 -2.67
CA GLU A 185 10.84 3.42 -3.13
C GLU A 185 11.81 3.15 -1.96
N ILE A 186 11.88 4.06 -0.99
CA ILE A 186 12.69 3.87 0.23
C ILE A 186 12.18 2.69 1.06
N ALA A 187 10.85 2.57 1.24
CA ALA A 187 10.24 1.46 1.99
C ALA A 187 10.47 0.09 1.31
N TYR A 188 10.47 0.06 -0.02
CA TYR A 188 10.83 -1.13 -0.77
C TYR A 188 12.30 -1.51 -0.57
N ASN A 189 13.22 -0.54 -0.67
CA ASN A 189 14.64 -0.79 -0.43
C ASN A 189 14.89 -1.24 1.02
N SER A 190 14.20 -0.62 1.98
CA SER A 190 14.29 -1.02 3.38
C SER A 190 13.81 -2.46 3.59
N ALA A 191 12.72 -2.88 2.94
CA ALA A 191 12.25 -4.27 3.00
C ALA A 191 13.24 -5.27 2.38
N CYS A 192 14.03 -4.85 1.39
CA CYS A 192 15.02 -5.70 0.74
C CYS A 192 16.31 -5.89 1.55
N GLN A 193 16.67 -4.96 2.45
CA GLN A 193 17.95 -4.98 3.18
C GLN A 193 17.77 -5.25 4.68
N PRO A 194 18.08 -6.45 5.21
CA PRO A 194 17.77 -6.86 6.59
C PRO A 194 18.08 -5.85 7.71
N ASN A 195 19.22 -5.15 7.66
CA ASN A 195 19.66 -4.20 8.69
C ASN A 195 19.53 -2.73 8.27
N PHE A 196 18.59 -2.41 7.37
CA PHE A 196 18.43 -1.06 6.81
C PHE A 196 18.41 0.06 7.86
N TRP A 197 17.65 -0.10 8.94
CA TRP A 197 17.51 0.96 9.95
C TRP A 197 18.79 1.19 10.74
N GLU A 198 19.49 0.12 11.08
CA GLU A 198 20.70 0.16 11.91
C GLU A 198 21.93 0.55 11.09
N GLU A 199 22.08 0.02 9.87
CA GLU A 199 23.26 0.22 9.02
C GLU A 199 23.14 1.44 8.10
N VAL A 200 21.93 1.78 7.64
CA VAL A 200 21.74 2.90 6.71
C VAL A 200 21.22 4.13 7.44
N VAL A 201 20.07 4.00 8.09
CA VAL A 201 19.37 5.17 8.64
C VAL A 201 20.08 5.71 9.87
N TYR A 202 20.32 4.86 10.87
CA TYR A 202 20.93 5.25 12.12
C TYR A 202 22.35 5.79 11.93
N GLN A 203 23.16 5.14 11.09
CA GLN A 203 24.55 5.57 10.83
C GLN A 203 24.63 6.94 10.14
N HIS A 204 23.74 7.22 9.18
CA HIS A 204 23.82 8.45 8.38
C HIS A 204 22.95 9.60 8.89
N PHE A 205 21.85 9.32 9.58
CA PHE A 205 20.85 10.31 10.00
C PHE A 205 20.65 10.36 11.53
N GLY A 206 21.28 9.43 12.27
CA GLY A 206 21.18 9.35 13.71
C GLY A 206 19.85 8.78 14.23
N ARG A 207 19.78 8.61 15.55
CA ARG A 207 18.63 8.01 16.23
C ARG A 207 17.32 8.74 15.95
N HIS A 208 17.33 10.07 16.02
CA HIS A 208 16.10 10.85 15.94
C HIS A 208 15.36 10.66 14.61
N MET A 209 16.08 10.69 13.48
CA MET A 209 15.46 10.45 12.17
C MET A 209 15.01 9.00 12.02
N ALA A 210 15.79 8.04 12.55
CA ALA A 210 15.39 6.63 12.55
C ALA A 210 14.07 6.42 13.30
N ASP A 211 13.90 7.06 14.46
CA ASP A 211 12.67 6.99 15.25
C ASP A 211 11.49 7.60 14.47
N LEU A 212 11.66 8.79 13.87
CA LEU A 212 10.63 9.44 13.05
C LEU A 212 10.21 8.60 11.83
N LEU A 213 11.15 7.92 11.20
CA LEU A 213 10.87 7.02 10.07
C LEU A 213 10.17 5.74 10.54
N LYS A 214 10.57 5.20 11.70
CA LYS A 214 9.90 4.05 12.35
C LYS A 214 8.48 4.41 12.80
N GLU A 215 8.17 5.67 13.08
CA GLU A 215 6.81 6.16 13.34
C GLU A 215 5.97 6.41 12.07
N SER A 216 6.53 6.17 10.89
CA SER A 216 5.83 6.31 9.60
C SER A 216 5.47 4.95 9.00
N TRP A 217 4.58 4.97 8.01
CA TRP A 217 4.20 3.77 7.25
C TRP A 217 5.35 3.11 6.46
N MET A 218 6.51 3.77 6.34
CA MET A 218 7.71 3.21 5.71
C MET A 218 8.41 2.17 6.59
N ALA A 219 8.08 2.10 7.87
CA ALA A 219 8.57 1.08 8.79
C ALA A 219 8.12 -0.32 8.35
N ARG A 220 8.94 -1.34 8.66
CA ARG A 220 8.51 -2.73 8.46
C ARG A 220 7.53 -3.14 9.56
N ASP A 221 6.73 -4.13 9.22
CA ASP A 221 5.78 -4.75 10.15
C ASP A 221 6.50 -5.21 11.43
N GLY A 222 6.09 -4.68 12.58
CA GLY A 222 6.67 -5.00 13.89
C GLY A 222 7.91 -4.17 14.28
N GLU A 223 8.43 -3.30 13.41
CA GLU A 223 9.60 -2.45 13.69
C GLU A 223 9.25 -1.00 14.05
N GLY A 224 7.97 -0.66 14.06
CA GLY A 224 7.46 0.68 14.27
C GLY A 224 6.29 0.95 13.34
N TYR A 225 5.41 1.86 13.75
CA TYR A 225 4.08 2.07 13.17
C TYR A 225 3.12 0.90 13.40
N GLU A 226 2.78 0.67 14.66
CA GLU A 226 1.44 0.16 14.93
C GLU A 226 0.43 1.24 14.52
N PRO A 227 -0.66 0.90 13.81
CA PRO A 227 -1.80 1.79 13.64
C PRO A 227 -2.53 2.03 14.97
N LEU A 228 -1.81 2.38 16.04
CA LEU A 228 -2.33 2.86 17.30
C LEU A 228 -2.96 4.23 17.04
N GLN A 229 -4.18 4.22 16.50
CA GLN A 229 -5.29 5.14 16.74
C GLN A 229 -6.41 5.06 15.69
N SER A 230 -6.67 3.89 15.08
CA SER A 230 -8.06 3.62 14.73
C SER A 230 -8.81 3.36 16.05
N LYS A 231 -9.25 4.43 16.74
CA LYS A 231 -10.22 4.31 17.85
C LYS A 231 -11.49 3.55 17.44
N ASN A 232 -11.65 3.27 16.15
CA ASN A 232 -12.76 2.57 15.52
C ASN A 232 -12.40 1.17 14.98
N GLY A 233 -11.19 0.64 15.20
CA GLY A 233 -10.80 -0.70 14.73
C GLY A 233 -10.72 -0.87 13.21
N ASP A 234 -10.70 0.23 12.45
CA ASP A 234 -10.64 0.21 10.99
C ASP A 234 -9.18 0.23 10.51
N ASN A 235 -8.53 -0.93 10.63
CA ASN A 235 -7.15 -1.16 10.17
C ASN A 235 -7.01 -1.12 8.63
N ARG A 236 -8.11 -0.98 7.89
CA ARG A 236 -8.13 -1.03 6.41
C ARG A 236 -7.44 0.15 5.74
N ARG A 237 -7.25 1.26 6.45
CA ARG A 237 -6.71 2.51 5.87
C ARG A 237 -5.26 2.42 5.45
N LEU A 238 -4.51 1.50 6.04
CA LEU A 238 -3.10 1.28 5.77
C LEU A 238 -2.85 -0.08 5.12
N GLU A 239 -3.91 -0.75 4.65
CA GLU A 239 -3.75 -1.96 3.84
C GLU A 239 -2.89 -1.61 2.62
N ARG A 240 -1.85 -2.42 2.42
CA ARG A 240 -0.99 -2.33 1.24
C ARG A 240 -1.77 -2.88 0.06
N VAL A 241 -1.69 -2.19 -1.05
CA VAL A 241 -2.27 -2.64 -2.31
C VAL A 241 -1.50 -3.87 -2.76
N GLY A 242 -2.20 -4.98 -3.01
CA GLY A 242 -1.54 -6.19 -3.47
C GLY A 242 -0.98 -6.10 -4.91
N LEU A 243 -0.25 -7.12 -5.32
CA LEU A 243 0.54 -7.13 -6.55
C LEU A 243 0.23 -8.30 -7.46
N PHE A 244 -0.01 -8.04 -8.74
CA PHE A 244 0.08 -9.08 -9.77
C PHE A 244 1.51 -9.19 -10.28
N VAL A 245 2.05 -10.42 -10.30
CA VAL A 245 3.42 -10.69 -10.76
C VAL A 245 3.34 -11.65 -11.95
N ASP A 246 3.62 -11.18 -13.15
CA ASP A 246 3.81 -12.08 -14.30
C ASP A 246 5.15 -12.80 -14.15
N ALA A 247 5.13 -14.12 -13.94
CA ALA A 247 6.32 -14.91 -13.64
C ALA A 247 7.37 -14.91 -14.78
N ASP A 248 6.93 -14.74 -16.03
CA ASP A 248 7.79 -14.73 -17.20
C ASP A 248 8.40 -13.34 -17.45
N ARG A 249 7.72 -12.28 -17.01
CA ARG A 249 8.14 -10.88 -17.23
C ARG A 249 8.70 -10.22 -15.98
N CYS A 250 8.59 -10.86 -14.82
CA CYS A 250 9.09 -10.34 -13.57
C CYS A 250 10.60 -10.12 -13.66
N GLN A 251 11.04 -8.98 -13.12
CA GLN A 251 12.46 -8.64 -13.07
C GLN A 251 12.94 -8.42 -11.63
N PHE A 252 12.03 -8.46 -10.66
CA PHE A 252 12.26 -8.16 -9.24
C PHE A 252 11.97 -9.37 -8.35
N GLY A 253 12.00 -10.60 -8.88
CA GLY A 253 11.60 -11.79 -8.15
C GLY A 253 12.43 -12.07 -6.90
N ARG A 254 13.67 -11.56 -6.82
CA ARG A 254 14.48 -11.57 -5.57
C ARG A 254 13.81 -10.79 -4.43
N ALA A 255 13.04 -9.76 -4.73
CA ALA A 255 12.33 -8.94 -3.76
C ALA A 255 10.99 -9.54 -3.31
N VAL A 256 10.49 -10.60 -3.95
CA VAL A 256 9.20 -11.22 -3.60
C VAL A 256 9.18 -11.72 -2.16
N LEU A 257 10.27 -12.32 -1.68
CA LEU A 257 10.36 -12.74 -0.28
C LEU A 257 10.23 -11.55 0.68
N SER A 258 10.85 -10.41 0.35
CA SER A 258 10.72 -9.18 1.13
C SER A 258 9.30 -8.62 1.10
N MET A 259 8.62 -8.68 -0.04
CA MET A 259 7.21 -8.27 -0.16
C MET A 259 6.28 -9.15 0.67
N ILE A 260 6.50 -10.46 0.69
CA ILE A 260 5.75 -11.40 1.54
C ILE A 260 5.97 -11.09 3.02
N ARG A 261 7.21 -10.83 3.43
CA ARG A 261 7.54 -10.44 4.81
C ARG A 261 6.90 -9.11 5.20
N ALA A 262 6.75 -8.20 4.24
CA ALA A 262 6.01 -6.96 4.37
C ALA A 262 4.49 -7.14 4.22
N ARG A 263 3.97 -8.37 4.30
CA ARG A 263 2.52 -8.70 4.21
C ARG A 263 1.82 -8.07 3.00
N ILE A 264 2.52 -7.92 1.89
CA ILE A 264 1.92 -7.48 0.62
C ILE A 264 1.24 -8.71 0.00
N PRO A 265 -0.07 -8.64 -0.30
CA PRO A 265 -0.75 -9.72 -1.02
C PRO A 265 -0.17 -9.84 -2.44
N LEU A 266 0.19 -11.06 -2.88
CA LEU A 266 0.75 -11.31 -4.21
C LEU A 266 -0.11 -12.29 -5.01
N TRP A 267 -0.25 -12.04 -6.32
CA TRP A 267 -0.92 -12.87 -7.31
C TRP A 267 0.06 -13.16 -8.45
N ILE A 268 0.79 -14.27 -8.34
CA ILE A 268 1.79 -14.67 -9.34
C ILE A 268 1.07 -15.39 -10.48
N ILE A 269 1.16 -14.81 -11.68
CA ILE A 269 0.61 -15.31 -12.93
C ILE A 269 1.66 -16.19 -13.59
N TRP A 270 1.41 -17.48 -13.63
CA TRP A 270 2.24 -18.46 -14.35
C TRP A 270 1.72 -18.73 -15.76
N GLY A 271 0.53 -18.22 -16.10
CA GLY A 271 -0.06 -18.39 -17.43
C GLY A 271 -0.18 -19.87 -17.82
N LYS A 272 0.27 -20.19 -19.03
CA LYS A 272 0.41 -21.58 -19.51
C LYS A 272 1.83 -22.13 -19.35
N CYS A 273 2.73 -21.41 -18.66
CA CYS A 273 4.12 -21.82 -18.51
C CYS A 273 4.21 -23.08 -17.64
N GLN A 274 4.22 -24.23 -18.32
CA GLN A 274 4.47 -25.54 -17.73
C GLN A 274 5.96 -25.93 -17.81
N ILE A 275 6.79 -25.17 -18.54
CA ILE A 275 8.19 -25.52 -18.78
C ILE A 275 9.08 -24.95 -17.67
N PRO A 276 9.87 -25.79 -16.96
CA PRO A 276 10.91 -25.35 -16.03
C PRO A 276 11.94 -24.42 -16.69
N GLY A 277 12.25 -23.29 -16.04
CA GLY A 277 13.32 -22.38 -16.47
C GLY A 277 12.95 -21.24 -17.44
N GLN A 278 11.67 -21.10 -17.83
CA GLN A 278 11.19 -19.92 -18.57
C GLN A 278 10.89 -18.72 -17.66
N ALA A 279 10.47 -18.96 -16.42
CA ALA A 279 10.20 -17.93 -15.44
C ALA A 279 11.49 -17.35 -14.82
N GLU A 280 11.37 -16.20 -14.17
CA GLU A 280 12.48 -15.64 -13.38
C GLU A 280 12.91 -16.67 -12.31
N ARG A 281 14.20 -17.05 -12.29
CA ARG A 281 14.70 -18.15 -11.41
C ARG A 281 14.38 -17.96 -9.92
N SER A 282 14.33 -16.71 -9.47
CA SER A 282 13.99 -16.34 -8.10
C SER A 282 12.53 -16.67 -7.74
N LEU A 283 11.65 -16.82 -8.73
CA LEU A 283 10.25 -17.16 -8.56
C LEU A 283 9.95 -18.66 -8.61
N GLU A 284 10.90 -19.49 -9.04
CA GLU A 284 10.66 -20.93 -9.27
C GLU A 284 10.19 -21.66 -8.00
N SER A 285 10.63 -21.21 -6.82
CA SER A 285 10.18 -21.73 -5.52
C SER A 285 8.68 -21.50 -5.25
N TYR A 286 8.07 -20.54 -5.93
CA TYR A 286 6.63 -20.23 -5.84
C TYR A 286 5.80 -20.90 -6.93
N ARG A 287 6.42 -21.69 -7.81
CA ARG A 287 5.69 -22.41 -8.88
C ARG A 287 4.65 -23.35 -8.29
N PRO A 288 3.43 -23.41 -8.86
CA PRO A 288 2.44 -24.38 -8.41
C PRO A 288 2.92 -25.80 -8.76
N THR A 289 2.76 -26.72 -7.82
CA THR A 289 3.02 -28.15 -8.05
C THR A 289 1.90 -28.77 -8.85
N GLU A 290 2.16 -29.88 -9.56
CA GLU A 290 1.10 -30.61 -10.28
C GLU A 290 -0.09 -30.97 -9.39
N ARG A 291 0.19 -31.32 -8.13
CA ARG A 291 -0.85 -31.64 -7.15
C ARG A 291 -1.76 -30.44 -6.90
N GLU A 292 -1.18 -29.28 -6.60
CA GLU A 292 -1.95 -28.04 -6.36
C GLU A 292 -2.78 -27.64 -7.59
N VAL A 293 -2.23 -27.84 -8.80
CA VAL A 293 -2.96 -27.57 -10.05
C VAL A 293 -4.16 -28.50 -10.20
N ARG A 294 -3.98 -29.82 -10.03
CA ARG A 294 -5.08 -30.80 -10.13
C ARG A 294 -6.17 -30.52 -9.10
N GLU A 295 -5.78 -30.18 -7.87
CA GLU A 295 -6.72 -29.78 -6.83
C GLU A 295 -7.49 -28.52 -7.28
N ALA A 296 -6.84 -27.48 -7.80
CA ALA A 296 -7.53 -26.28 -8.29
C ALA A 296 -8.48 -26.53 -9.48
N GLU A 297 -8.10 -27.40 -10.43
CA GLU A 297 -8.93 -27.75 -11.60
C GLU A 297 -10.22 -28.50 -11.22
N GLN A 298 -10.18 -29.33 -10.18
CA GLN A 298 -11.37 -30.01 -9.66
C GLN A 298 -12.40 -29.00 -9.13
N TRP A 299 -11.95 -27.90 -8.53
CA TRP A 299 -12.82 -26.81 -8.08
C TRP A 299 -13.34 -25.95 -9.21
N ALA A 300 -12.55 -25.72 -10.27
CA ALA A 300 -12.99 -25.00 -11.46
C ALA A 300 -13.99 -25.81 -12.32
N SER A 301 -13.98 -27.14 -12.18
CA SER A 301 -14.85 -28.08 -12.88
C SER A 301 -16.14 -28.40 -12.12
N ALA A 302 -16.18 -28.14 -10.82
CA ALA A 302 -17.42 -28.15 -10.05
C ALA A 302 -18.31 -27.01 -10.56
N SER A 303 -19.51 -27.35 -11.04
CA SER A 303 -20.47 -26.34 -11.53
C SER A 303 -20.68 -25.28 -10.44
N PRO A 304 -20.65 -23.97 -10.76
CA PRO A 304 -20.96 -22.96 -9.77
C PRO A 304 -22.34 -23.25 -9.19
N PRO A 305 -22.56 -23.06 -7.88
CA PRO A 305 -23.90 -23.16 -7.33
C PRO A 305 -24.81 -22.22 -8.13
N PRO A 306 -26.04 -22.64 -8.48
CA PRO A 306 -26.92 -21.83 -9.30
C PRO A 306 -27.08 -20.46 -8.65
N PRO A 307 -27.00 -19.36 -9.42
CA PRO A 307 -27.19 -18.03 -8.87
C PRO A 307 -28.53 -17.99 -8.13
N PRO A 308 -28.61 -17.33 -6.95
CA PRO A 308 -29.89 -17.14 -6.28
C PRO A 308 -30.85 -16.50 -7.28
N ARG A 309 -32.01 -17.13 -7.51
CA ARG A 309 -33.05 -16.61 -8.40
C ARG A 309 -33.54 -15.28 -7.83
N ILE A 310 -33.00 -14.18 -8.34
CA ILE A 310 -33.53 -12.84 -8.12
C ILE A 310 -34.60 -12.64 -9.20
N ALA A 311 -35.87 -12.65 -8.78
CA ALA A 311 -36.96 -12.17 -9.62
C ALA A 311 -36.77 -10.67 -9.83
N ILE A 312 -36.61 -10.25 -11.08
CA ILE A 312 -36.49 -8.84 -11.47
C ILE A 312 -37.91 -8.35 -11.80
N GLU A 313 -38.55 -7.65 -10.88
CA GLU A 313 -39.63 -6.73 -11.23
C GLU A 313 -39.09 -5.30 -11.15
N ARG A 314 -39.01 -4.67 -12.33
CA ARG A 314 -38.88 -3.21 -12.55
C ARG A 314 -37.75 -2.50 -11.78
N GLY A 315 -36.53 -2.66 -12.29
CA GLY A 315 -35.65 -1.52 -12.56
C GLY A 315 -35.11 -0.73 -11.37
N VAL A 316 -34.64 -1.37 -10.30
CA VAL A 316 -33.63 -0.82 -9.37
C VAL A 316 -32.82 -1.99 -8.78
N ILE A 317 -31.49 -2.01 -8.97
CA ILE A 317 -30.61 -2.93 -8.23
C ILE A 317 -30.15 -2.21 -6.97
N ILE A 318 -30.77 -2.52 -5.83
CA ILE A 318 -30.22 -2.20 -4.51
C ILE A 318 -29.46 -3.44 -4.05
N VAL A 319 -28.13 -3.36 -3.97
CA VAL A 319 -27.32 -4.39 -3.29
C VAL A 319 -27.46 -4.17 -1.79
N THR A 320 -28.54 -4.66 -1.19
CA THR A 320 -28.61 -4.79 0.27
C THR A 320 -27.83 -6.01 0.71
N ALA A 321 -26.78 -5.82 1.50
CA ALA A 321 -26.18 -6.89 2.29
C ALA A 321 -27.28 -7.59 3.11
N LEU A 322 -27.42 -8.90 2.91
CA LEU A 322 -28.30 -9.74 3.73
C LEU A 322 -27.96 -9.54 5.22
N PRO A 323 -28.90 -9.06 6.06
CA PRO A 323 -28.66 -9.03 7.49
C PRO A 323 -28.68 -10.45 8.03
N LYS A 324 -27.63 -10.81 8.78
CA LYS A 324 -27.59 -12.00 9.63
C LYS A 324 -28.88 -12.07 10.47
N ARG A 325 -29.41 -13.30 10.59
CA ARG A 325 -30.55 -13.71 11.43
C ARG A 325 -30.70 -12.84 12.68
N ARG A 326 -31.88 -12.23 12.84
CA ARG A 326 -32.34 -11.59 14.08
C ARG A 326 -32.47 -12.64 15.18
N VAL A 327 -31.75 -12.45 16.28
CA VAL A 327 -32.11 -12.97 17.61
C VAL A 327 -33.07 -11.95 18.24
N PRO A 328 -34.10 -12.36 19.02
CA PRO A 328 -35.14 -11.43 19.48
C PRO A 328 -34.59 -10.38 20.45
N ARG A 329 -34.93 -9.11 20.22
CA ARG A 329 -34.77 -8.01 21.17
C ARG A 329 -35.72 -8.21 22.35
N ARG A 330 -35.19 -8.23 23.58
CA ARG A 330 -35.91 -7.73 24.76
C ARG A 330 -35.77 -6.20 24.81
N SER A 331 -36.88 -5.55 25.18
CA SER A 331 -37.10 -4.12 25.22
C SER A 331 -36.21 -3.38 26.23
N GLY A 332 -35.68 -2.24 25.83
CA GLY A 332 -35.07 -1.24 26.71
C GLY A 332 -35.10 0.13 26.05
N LYS A 333 -35.87 1.04 26.62
CA LYS A 333 -36.11 2.42 26.18
C LYS A 333 -34.83 3.26 26.19
N GLY A 334 -34.74 4.27 25.32
CA GLY A 334 -34.22 5.57 25.73
C GLY A 334 -33.25 6.31 24.80
N LYS A 335 -33.74 7.46 24.31
CA LYS A 335 -33.07 8.74 24.01
C LYS A 335 -32.09 8.84 22.82
N LEU A 336 -32.59 9.53 21.79
CA LEU A 336 -31.79 10.40 20.92
C LEU A 336 -31.21 11.56 21.74
N VAL A 337 -29.92 11.83 21.58
CA VAL A 337 -29.33 13.13 21.90
C VAL A 337 -28.78 13.71 20.60
N MET A 338 -29.40 14.81 20.19
CA MET A 338 -29.02 15.68 19.09
C MET A 338 -28.07 16.72 19.69
N LEU A 339 -26.83 16.83 19.20
CA LEU A 339 -25.92 17.92 19.59
C LEU A 339 -25.73 18.85 18.40
N HIS A 340 -26.36 20.02 18.55
CA HIS A 340 -26.23 21.19 17.71
C HIS A 340 -24.83 21.82 17.86
N LEU A 341 -24.33 22.31 16.73
CA LEU A 341 -23.18 23.20 16.61
C LEU A 341 -23.51 24.60 17.17
N ALA A 342 -22.64 25.10 18.04
CA ALA A 342 -22.38 26.52 18.32
C ALA A 342 -20.86 26.61 18.56
N GLY A 343 -20.04 27.43 17.90
CA GLY A 343 -20.30 28.78 17.43
C GLY A 343 -20.05 29.75 18.57
N CYS A 344 -18.80 30.24 18.71
CA CYS A 344 -18.46 31.57 19.23
C CYS A 344 -16.93 31.81 19.15
N ARG A 345 -16.55 32.77 18.32
CA ARG A 345 -15.43 33.72 18.48
C ARG A 345 -15.98 34.96 19.23
N PRO A 346 -15.19 35.94 19.70
CA PRO A 346 -13.79 36.26 19.38
C PRO A 346 -12.75 35.53 20.20
#